data_AF-A0AA40C4X5-F1
#
_entry.id   AF-A0AA40C4X5-F1
#
_cell.length_a   1.000
_cell.length_b   1.000
_cell.length_c   1.000
_cell.angle_alpha   90.00
_cell.angle_beta   90.00
_cell.angle_gamma   90.00
#
_symmetry.space_group_name_H-M   'P 1'
#
loop_
_entity.id
_entity.type
_entity.pdbx_description
1 polymer ?
#
loop_
_entity_poly.entity_id
_entity_poly.type
_entity_poly.pdbx_seq_one_letter_code
_entity_poly.pdbx_strand_id
1 'polypeptide(L)'
;MKVFFLGAVAWAVILANPLDPTKGTHELNIVFLYNKITSKASITAWNKDRTEILGHSCSHFLDSGNFQNHPVSFEVHQNGAGNITINHQTYLVHQDADILGGTSCGRMHSSTESLVTFFYPFEDMQVK
;
A
#
# COMPACT_ATOMS: atom_id res chain seq x y z
N MET A 1 -13.44 -65.72 36.70
CA MET A 1 -14.01 -64.40 37.04
C MET A 1 -13.61 -63.43 35.94
N LYS A 2 -14.60 -62.81 35.27
CA LYS A 2 -14.47 -61.88 34.14
C LYS A 2 -13.78 -60.58 34.56
N VAL A 3 -12.85 -60.07 33.76
CA VAL A 3 -12.74 -58.62 33.50
C VAL A 3 -12.36 -58.43 32.03
N PHE A 4 -13.00 -57.43 31.44
CA PHE A 4 -13.21 -57.14 30.04
C PHE A 4 -12.48 -55.83 29.68
N PHE A 5 -12.26 -55.63 28.37
CA PHE A 5 -12.16 -54.33 27.68
C PHE A 5 -10.92 -53.46 28.01
N LEU A 6 -10.34 -52.63 27.15
CA LEU A 6 -10.78 -51.95 25.92
C LEU A 6 -9.55 -51.65 25.05
N GLY A 7 -9.72 -51.73 23.73
CA GLY A 7 -8.74 -51.26 22.75
C GLY A 7 -8.51 -49.76 22.85
N ALA A 8 -7.25 -49.33 22.79
CA ALA A 8 -6.88 -47.95 22.67
C ALA A 8 -7.12 -47.49 21.22
N VAL A 9 -8.22 -46.76 21.00
CA VAL A 9 -8.43 -46.00 19.77
C VAL A 9 -7.50 -44.80 19.86
N ALA A 10 -6.43 -44.81 19.07
CA ALA A 10 -5.57 -43.65 18.88
C ALA A 10 -6.35 -42.63 18.05
N TRP A 11 -6.95 -41.64 18.69
CA TRP A 11 -7.53 -40.50 18.01
C TRP A 11 -6.36 -39.67 17.46
N ALA A 12 -6.14 -39.75 16.15
CA ALA A 12 -5.32 -38.78 15.46
C ALA A 12 -5.99 -37.41 15.63
N VAL A 13 -5.44 -36.58 16.52
CA VAL A 13 -5.82 -35.17 16.60
C VAL A 13 -5.28 -34.54 15.32
N ILE A 14 -6.14 -34.40 14.30
CA ILE A 14 -5.84 -33.55 13.16
C ILE A 14 -5.73 -32.15 13.75
N LEU A 15 -4.50 -31.64 13.88
CA LEU A 15 -4.29 -30.21 14.08
C LEU A 15 -4.90 -29.53 12.85
N ALA A 16 -6.14 -29.06 13.00
CA ALA A 16 -6.67 -28.07 12.10
C ALA A 16 -5.73 -26.88 12.24
N ASN A 17 -4.81 -26.71 11.28
CA ASN A 17 -4.19 -25.40 11.09
C ASN A 17 -5.37 -24.46 10.88
N PRO A 18 -5.57 -23.46 11.75
CA PRO A 18 -6.48 -22.39 11.37
C PRO A 18 -5.96 -21.91 10.02
N LEU A 19 -6.82 -21.97 9.00
CA LEU A 19 -6.60 -21.21 7.79
C LEU A 19 -6.33 -19.80 8.31
N ASP A 20 -5.07 -19.39 8.23
CA ASP A 20 -4.64 -18.06 8.55
C ASP A 20 -5.58 -17.16 7.75
N PRO A 21 -6.49 -16.41 8.38
CA PRO A 21 -7.19 -15.37 7.69
C PRO A 21 -6.14 -14.29 7.53
N THR A 22 -5.18 -14.53 6.63
CA THR A 22 -4.50 -13.45 5.96
C THR A 22 -5.61 -12.74 5.21
N LYS A 23 -6.34 -11.86 5.91
CA LYS A 23 -6.83 -10.63 5.32
C LYS A 23 -5.62 -10.11 4.59
N GLY A 24 -5.56 -10.39 3.28
CA GLY A 24 -4.38 -10.10 2.49
C GLY A 24 -4.13 -8.62 2.67
N THR A 25 -3.07 -8.25 3.38
CA THR A 25 -2.66 -6.86 3.45
C THR A 25 -2.25 -6.51 2.02
N HIS A 26 -3.17 -5.92 1.26
CA HIS A 26 -2.92 -5.51 -0.10
C HIS A 26 -2.06 -4.25 -0.02
N GLU A 27 -0.76 -4.38 -0.25
CA GLU A 27 0.12 -3.23 -0.26
C GLU A 27 0.00 -2.49 -1.60
N LEU A 28 -0.24 -1.19 -1.56
CA LEU A 28 -0.24 -0.31 -2.71
C LEU A 28 1.13 0.34 -2.89
N ASN A 29 1.60 0.34 -4.13
CA ASN A 29 2.76 1.11 -4.56
C ASN A 29 2.29 2.38 -5.25
N ILE A 30 2.33 3.51 -4.56
CA ILE A 30 1.92 4.80 -5.10
C ILE A 30 3.17 5.52 -5.59
N VAL A 31 3.16 5.97 -6.84
CA VAL A 31 4.23 6.74 -7.45
C VAL A 31 3.69 8.08 -7.91
N PHE A 32 4.30 9.16 -7.43
CA PHE A 32 4.08 10.51 -7.93
C PHE A 32 5.27 10.95 -8.74
N LEU A 33 5.02 11.43 -9.96
CA LEU A 33 6.01 11.99 -10.86
C LEU A 33 5.67 13.47 -11.11
N TYR A 34 6.67 14.34 -10.97
CA TYR A 34 6.57 15.74 -11.34
C TYR A 34 7.65 16.09 -12.34
N ASN A 35 7.23 16.51 -13.53
CA ASN A 35 8.11 16.97 -14.59
C ASN A 35 8.34 18.49 -14.45
N LYS A 36 9.57 18.88 -14.10
CA LYS A 36 9.95 20.27 -13.82
C LYS A 36 9.98 21.14 -15.08
N ILE A 37 10.16 20.52 -16.24
CA ILE A 37 10.22 21.23 -17.53
C ILE A 37 8.82 21.67 -17.97
N THR A 38 7.83 20.80 -17.80
CA THR A 38 6.45 21.03 -18.24
C THR A 38 5.51 21.44 -17.11
N SER A 39 5.99 21.43 -15.87
CA SER A 39 5.19 21.62 -14.65
C SER A 39 3.99 20.67 -14.55
N LYS A 40 4.13 19.46 -15.10
CA LYS A 40 3.07 18.43 -15.10
C LYS A 40 3.32 17.40 -14.01
N ALA A 41 2.26 17.02 -13.33
CA ALA A 41 2.24 15.96 -12.34
C ALA A 41 1.49 14.73 -12.85
N SER A 42 1.86 13.56 -12.35
CA SER A 42 1.04 12.36 -12.45
C SER A 42 1.17 11.48 -11.21
N ILE A 43 0.12 10.74 -10.92
CA ILE A 43 0.06 9.72 -9.89
C ILE A 43 -0.27 8.40 -10.57
N THR A 44 0.48 7.35 -10.22
CA THR A 44 0.17 5.99 -10.61
C THR A 44 0.20 5.11 -9.37
N ALA A 45 -0.92 4.45 -9.10
CA ALA A 45 -1.04 3.44 -8.06
C ALA A 45 -0.92 2.05 -8.68
N TRP A 46 -0.04 1.23 -8.14
CA TRP A 46 0.21 -0.13 -8.57
C TRP A 46 -0.12 -1.13 -7.47
N ASN A 47 -0.35 -2.37 -7.86
CA ASN A 47 -0.32 -3.49 -6.92
C ASN A 47 1.07 -3.65 -6.28
N LYS A 48 1.17 -4.54 -5.28
CA LYS A 48 2.39 -4.80 -4.51
C LYS A 48 3.61 -5.15 -5.40
N ASP A 49 3.39 -5.94 -6.44
CA ASP A 49 4.47 -6.43 -7.31
C ASP A 49 4.78 -5.50 -8.49
N ARG A 50 4.10 -4.35 -8.60
CA ARG A 50 4.21 -3.39 -9.72
C ARG A 50 3.93 -4.01 -11.09
N THR A 51 3.07 -5.03 -11.13
CA THR A 51 2.67 -5.73 -12.35
C THR A 51 1.37 -5.19 -12.93
N GLU A 52 0.54 -4.54 -12.11
CA GLU A 52 -0.77 -4.01 -12.51
C GLU A 52 -0.97 -2.58 -12.03
N ILE A 53 -1.49 -1.71 -12.90
CA ILE A 53 -1.92 -0.35 -12.55
C ILE A 53 -3.35 -0.43 -12.02
N LEU A 54 -3.53 0.00 -10.78
CA LEU A 54 -4.84 0.03 -10.11
C LEU A 54 -5.53 1.39 -10.26
N GLY A 55 -4.76 2.45 -10.55
CA GLY A 55 -5.27 3.79 -10.78
C GLY A 55 -4.20 4.72 -11.34
N HIS A 56 -4.62 5.69 -12.13
CA HIS A 56 -3.74 6.69 -12.71
C HIS A 56 -4.43 8.05 -12.83
N SER A 57 -3.68 9.13 -12.65
CA SER A 57 -4.15 10.50 -12.82
C SER A 57 -3.02 11.39 -13.32
N CYS A 58 -3.33 12.32 -14.22
CA CYS A 58 -2.40 13.35 -14.71
C CYS A 58 -2.51 14.63 -13.88
N SER A 59 -2.58 14.50 -12.55
CA SER A 59 -2.69 15.62 -11.62
C SER A 59 -2.04 15.28 -10.28
N HIS A 60 -2.24 16.16 -9.29
CA HIS A 60 -1.85 15.96 -7.90
C HIS A 60 -2.87 15.15 -7.08
N PHE A 61 -3.94 14.67 -7.71
CA PHE A 61 -5.04 13.94 -7.06
C PHE A 61 -5.38 12.66 -7.83
N LEU A 62 -5.60 11.56 -7.12
CA LEU A 62 -6.14 10.32 -7.63
C LEU A 62 -7.38 9.98 -6.78
N ASP A 63 -8.55 10.35 -7.29
CA ASP A 63 -9.83 10.32 -6.58
C ASP A 63 -10.96 9.72 -7.44
N SER A 64 -10.58 8.98 -8.50
CA SER A 64 -11.51 8.37 -9.45
C SER A 64 -11.36 6.85 -9.51
N GLY A 65 -12.34 6.17 -10.12
CA GLY A 65 -12.36 4.71 -10.21
C GLY A 65 -12.31 4.06 -8.83
N ASN A 66 -11.35 3.13 -8.64
CA ASN A 66 -11.14 2.42 -7.38
C ASN A 66 -10.73 3.33 -6.20
N PHE A 67 -10.32 4.57 -6.48
CA PHE A 67 -9.84 5.54 -5.47
C PHE A 67 -10.90 6.55 -5.04
N GLN A 68 -12.15 6.47 -5.52
CA GLN A 68 -13.22 7.40 -5.13
C GLN A 68 -13.48 7.44 -3.62
N ASN A 69 -13.39 6.27 -2.95
CA ASN A 69 -13.61 6.16 -1.50
C ASN A 69 -12.31 6.25 -0.70
N HIS A 70 -11.16 6.25 -1.38
CA HIS A 70 -9.83 6.30 -0.76
C HIS A 70 -8.93 7.21 -1.60
N PRO A 71 -9.23 8.50 -1.66
CA PRO A 71 -8.52 9.42 -2.53
C PRO A 71 -7.07 9.57 -2.08
N VAL A 72 -6.17 9.78 -3.04
CA VAL A 72 -4.76 10.04 -2.80
C VAL A 72 -4.42 11.43 -3.33
N SER A 73 -3.76 12.25 -2.53
CA SER A 73 -3.27 13.56 -2.95
C SER A 73 -1.81 13.80 -2.58
N PHE A 74 -1.12 14.56 -3.42
CA PHE A 74 0.27 14.94 -3.24
C PHE A 74 0.42 16.46 -3.19
N GLU A 75 0.70 16.98 -2.00
CA GLU A 75 1.07 18.37 -1.75
C GLU A 75 2.59 18.46 -1.57
N VAL A 76 3.31 18.20 -2.65
CA VAL A 76 4.77 18.22 -2.67
C VAL A 76 5.29 19.34 -3.56
N HIS A 77 6.38 19.98 -3.13
CA HIS A 77 7.09 20.95 -3.95
C HIS A 77 7.87 20.25 -5.07
N GLN A 78 8.43 21.02 -6.01
CA GLN A 78 9.13 20.51 -7.21
C GLN A 78 10.26 19.49 -6.93
N ASN A 79 10.80 19.42 -5.72
CA ASN A 79 11.83 18.43 -5.35
C ASN A 79 11.27 17.16 -4.71
N GLY A 80 9.94 17.04 -4.61
CA GLY A 80 9.25 15.90 -4.03
C GLY A 80 9.07 15.96 -2.50
N ALA A 81 9.53 17.01 -1.82
CA ALA A 81 9.30 17.18 -0.38
C ALA A 81 7.95 17.86 -0.12
N GLY A 82 7.24 17.43 0.92
CA GLY A 82 5.91 17.94 1.27
C GLY A 82 5.06 16.86 1.89
N ASN A 83 3.78 16.78 1.55
CA ASN A 83 2.82 15.86 2.16
C ASN A 83 2.17 14.93 1.14
N ILE A 84 1.88 13.71 1.57
CA ILE A 84 0.98 12.77 0.88
C ILE A 84 -0.21 12.56 1.79
N THR A 85 -1.42 12.74 1.27
CA THR A 85 -2.63 12.39 2.00
C THR A 85 -3.30 11.21 1.32
N ILE A 86 -3.55 10.15 2.09
CA ILE A 86 -4.31 8.98 1.64
C ILE A 86 -5.54 8.92 2.52
N ASN A 87 -6.70 9.10 1.89
CA ASN A 87 -7.98 9.25 2.57
C ASN A 87 -7.96 10.40 3.60
N HIS A 88 -7.81 10.10 4.89
CA HIS A 88 -7.74 11.09 5.98
C HIS A 88 -6.41 11.10 6.72
N GLN A 89 -5.43 10.30 6.26
CA GLN A 89 -4.12 10.21 6.88
C GLN A 89 -3.08 10.94 6.04
N THR A 90 -2.35 11.86 6.67
CA THR A 90 -1.30 12.64 6.02
C THR A 90 0.06 12.17 6.50
N TYR A 91 0.95 11.95 5.54
CA TYR A 91 2.33 11.52 5.73
C TYR A 91 3.28 12.57 5.19
N LEU A 92 4.30 12.89 5.98
CA LEU A 92 5.34 13.82 5.58
C LEU A 92 6.32 13.10 4.65
N VAL A 93 6.56 13.66 3.46
CA VAL A 93 7.66 13.27 2.57
C VAL A 93 8.89 14.08 2.95
N HIS A 94 9.67 13.53 3.87
CA HIS A 94 10.94 14.11 4.29
C HIS A 94 12.13 13.33 3.72
N GLN A 95 13.30 13.96 3.71
CA GLN A 95 14.56 13.30 3.35
C GLN A 95 15.04 12.31 4.43
N ASP A 96 14.51 12.47 5.65
CA ASP A 96 14.89 11.66 6.80
C ASP A 96 13.84 10.57 7.03
N ALA A 97 14.25 9.32 6.86
CA ALA A 97 13.39 8.16 7.01
C ALA A 97 12.92 7.96 8.45
N ASP A 98 13.68 8.45 9.44
CA ASP A 98 13.38 8.29 10.87
C ASP A 98 12.26 9.24 11.35
N ILE A 99 11.91 10.24 10.53
CA ILE A 99 10.77 11.15 10.77
C ILE A 99 9.46 10.59 10.18
N LEU A 100 9.53 9.54 9.36
CA LEU A 100 8.36 8.97 8.69
C LEU A 100 7.56 8.11 9.67
N GLY A 101 6.35 8.57 10.02
CA GLY A 101 5.42 7.94 10.97
C GLY A 101 4.81 6.61 10.50
N GLY A 102 5.63 5.64 10.08
CA GLY A 102 5.26 4.23 9.95
C GLY A 102 5.24 3.64 8.53
N THR A 103 5.49 4.42 7.48
CA THR A 103 5.45 3.93 6.09
C THR A 103 6.66 4.41 5.27
N SER A 104 7.25 3.48 4.49
CA SER A 104 8.45 3.76 3.70
C SER A 104 8.11 4.72 2.57
N CYS A 105 8.61 5.96 2.66
CA CYS A 105 8.55 6.94 1.59
C CYS A 105 9.93 7.08 0.94
N GLY A 106 10.00 6.89 -0.37
CA GLY A 106 11.19 7.14 -1.18
C GLY A 106 11.03 8.44 -1.96
N ARG A 107 12.13 9.17 -2.16
CA ARG A 107 12.16 10.39 -2.96
C ARG A 107 13.44 10.44 -3.79
N MET A 108 13.30 10.73 -5.06
CA MET A 108 14.40 11.00 -5.98
C MET A 108 14.11 12.28 -6.75
N HIS A 109 15.14 13.08 -7.06
CA HIS A 109 14.96 14.23 -7.93
C HIS A 109 16.21 14.53 -8.74
N SER A 110 15.99 15.08 -9.93
CA SER A 110 17.02 15.58 -10.84
C SER A 110 16.74 17.05 -11.19
N SER A 111 17.44 17.60 -12.18
CA SER A 111 17.09 18.91 -12.76
C SER A 111 15.79 18.88 -13.59
N THR A 112 15.37 17.71 -14.07
CA THR A 112 14.24 17.56 -15.00
C THR A 112 12.97 17.03 -14.33
N GLU A 113 13.10 16.24 -13.27
CA GLU A 113 11.95 15.59 -12.63
C GLU A 113 12.15 15.38 -11.13
N SER A 114 11.05 15.10 -10.44
CA SER A 114 11.06 14.49 -9.11
C SER A 114 10.09 13.32 -9.07
N LEU A 115 10.48 12.28 -8.35
CA LEU A 115 9.71 11.07 -8.15
C LEU A 115 9.58 10.82 -6.65
N VAL A 116 8.35 10.56 -6.19
CA VAL A 116 8.05 10.16 -4.82
C VAL A 116 7.38 8.80 -4.87
N THR A 117 7.89 7.82 -4.12
CA THR A 117 7.26 6.52 -3.96
C THR A 117 6.75 6.34 -2.55
N PHE A 118 5.56 5.82 -2.41
CA PHE A 118 4.95 5.56 -1.12
C PHE A 118 4.36 4.15 -1.10
N PHE A 119 4.71 3.37 -0.08
CA PHE A 119 4.14 2.06 0.16
C PHE A 119 3.05 2.21 1.21
N TYR A 120 1.81 1.87 0.88
CA TYR A 120 0.68 2.01 1.80
C TYR A 120 0.01 0.64 2.00
N PRO A 121 -0.02 0.11 3.23
CA PRO A 121 -0.80 -1.07 3.53
C PRO A 121 -2.28 -0.73 3.40
N PHE A 122 -2.94 -1.33 2.41
CA PHE A 122 -4.34 -1.10 2.11
C PHE A 122 -5.14 -2.33 2.54
N GLU A 123 -5.96 -2.18 3.57
CA GLU A 123 -7.01 -3.16 3.88
C GLU A 123 -8.27 -2.78 3.10
N ASP A 124 -8.87 -3.75 2.39
CA ASP A 124 -10.17 -3.65 1.71
C ASP A 124 -10.27 -2.72 0.48
N MET A 125 -9.51 -3.01 -0.58
CA MET A 125 -10.03 -2.78 -1.94
C MET A 125 -10.74 -4.06 -2.38
N GLN A 126 -12.03 -4.18 -2.06
CA GLN A 126 -12.89 -5.11 -2.80
C GLN A 126 -12.96 -4.58 -4.23
N VAL A 127 -12.00 -5.01 -5.07
CA VAL A 127 -12.07 -4.82 -6.52
C VAL A 127 -13.33 -5.55 -6.96
N LYS A 128 -14.40 -4.78 -7.17
CA LYS A 128 -15.68 -5.31 -7.61
C LYS A 128 -15.73 -5.39 -9.13
#